data_AF-A0A485AJ28-F1
#
_entry.id   AF-A0A485AJ28-F1
#
_cell.length_a   1.000
_cell.length_b   1.000
_cell.length_c   1.000
_cell.angle_alpha   90.00
_cell.angle_beta   90.00
_cell.angle_gamma   90.00
#
_symmetry.space_group_name_H-M   'P 1'
#
loop_
_entity.id
_entity.type
_entity.pdbx_description
1 polymer ?
#
loop_
_entity_poly.entity_id
_entity_poly.type
_entity_poly.pdbx_seq_one_letter_code
_entity_poly.pdbx_strand_id
1 'polypeptide(L)'
;MDLLIVLTYVALAWAIFKIFRIPVNQWTLATAALGGIFLVSGLILLMNYNHPYTFTAQKAVISIPITPQVTGVVSEVTDKNNQLIKKGDVLFKIDPTRYQARVDRLQADLVTATHNVQTLKGQLSEAQANTTRVSAERTGLYKDYQRYLKGSQARVNPFSESDIDNARKTIWRRMRWSKAPWPNRRRYRAS
;
A
#
# COMPACT_ATOMS: atom_id res chain seq x y z
N MET A 1 21.16 -55.96 8.31
CA MET A 1 21.46 -55.89 9.75
C MET A 1 21.24 -57.25 10.41
N ASP A 2 20.12 -57.92 10.11
CA ASP A 2 19.77 -59.23 10.67
C ASP A 2 20.78 -60.33 10.30
N LEU A 3 21.31 -60.31 9.08
CA LEU A 3 22.38 -61.20 8.63
C LEU A 3 23.65 -61.07 9.49
N LEU A 4 24.01 -59.84 9.90
CA LEU A 4 25.20 -59.61 10.73
C LEU A 4 25.01 -60.20 12.13
N ILE A 5 23.79 -60.14 12.70
CA ILE A 5 23.46 -60.72 14.02
C ILE A 5 23.55 -62.26 13.96
N VAL A 6 23.06 -62.88 12.89
CA VAL A 6 23.15 -64.34 12.72
C VAL A 6 24.60 -64.78 12.55
N LEU A 7 25.38 -64.05 11.73
CA LEU A 7 26.79 -64.39 11.50
C LEU A 7 27.66 -64.22 12.75
N THR A 8 27.44 -63.18 13.56
CA THR A 8 28.17 -63.00 14.82
C THR A 8 27.81 -64.06 15.85
N TYR A 9 26.54 -64.48 15.92
CA TYR A 9 26.12 -65.58 16.78
C TYR A 9 26.80 -66.90 16.40
N VAL A 10 26.80 -67.25 15.11
CA VAL A 10 27.46 -68.48 14.62
C VAL A 10 28.97 -68.44 14.89
N ALA A 11 29.60 -67.28 14.69
CA ALA A 11 31.02 -67.10 14.98
C ALA A 11 31.34 -67.27 16.48
N LEU A 12 30.50 -66.71 17.37
CA LEU A 12 30.65 -66.87 18.82
C LEU A 12 30.41 -68.30 19.29
N ALA A 13 29.38 -68.96 18.76
CA ALA A 13 29.10 -70.36 19.07
C ALA A 13 30.28 -71.25 18.65
N TRP A 14 30.79 -71.08 17.43
CA TRP A 14 31.97 -71.81 16.95
C TRP A 14 33.21 -71.55 17.81
N ALA A 15 33.45 -70.29 18.21
CA ALA A 15 34.56 -69.93 19.08
C ALA A 15 34.45 -70.61 20.45
N ILE A 16 33.26 -70.63 21.06
CA ILE A 16 33.03 -71.29 22.36
C ILE A 16 33.28 -72.81 22.25
N PHE A 17 32.75 -73.48 21.22
CA PHE A 17 33.00 -74.91 21.01
C PHE A 17 34.49 -75.22 20.79
N LYS A 18 35.20 -74.35 20.06
CA LYS A 18 36.63 -74.52 19.77
C LYS A 18 37.51 -74.27 21.00
N ILE A 19 37.20 -73.25 21.81
CA ILE A 19 38.02 -72.84 22.96
C ILE A 19 37.80 -73.74 24.18
N PHE A 20 36.56 -74.19 24.41
CA PHE A 20 36.22 -75.06 25.55
C PHE A 20 36.37 -76.57 25.27
N ARG A 21 36.78 -76.96 24.05
CA ARG A 21 36.95 -78.37 23.61
C ARG A 21 35.81 -79.30 24.06
N ILE A 22 34.56 -78.81 24.01
CA ILE A 22 33.38 -79.60 24.37
C ILE A 22 33.22 -80.70 23.30
N PRO A 23 33.07 -81.99 23.68
CA PRO A 23 32.85 -83.05 22.69
C PRO A 23 31.54 -82.76 21.95
N VAL A 24 31.62 -82.56 20.64
CA VAL A 24 30.46 -82.37 19.76
C VAL A 24 29.67 -83.66 19.69
N ASN A 25 28.76 -83.83 20.64
CA ASN A 25 27.76 -84.88 20.62
C ASN A 25 26.46 -84.33 20.03
N GLN A 26 25.57 -85.23 19.62
CA GLN A 26 24.30 -84.87 18.97
C GLN A 26 23.41 -83.98 19.87
N TRP A 27 23.55 -84.09 21.19
CA TRP A 27 22.75 -83.35 22.18
C TRP A 27 23.28 -81.94 22.46
N THR A 28 24.59 -81.75 22.55
CA THR A 28 25.25 -80.45 22.78
C THR A 28 25.13 -79.53 21.57
N LEU A 29 25.15 -80.11 20.36
CA LEU A 29 24.93 -79.36 19.14
C LEU A 29 23.46 -78.92 19.04
N ALA A 30 22.53 -79.81 19.41
CA ALA A 30 21.10 -79.49 19.42
C ALA A 30 20.75 -78.40 20.43
N THR A 31 21.29 -78.43 21.65
CA THR A 31 21.02 -77.40 22.66
C THR A 31 21.61 -76.04 22.30
N ALA A 32 22.82 -75.99 21.73
CA ALA A 32 23.43 -74.74 21.27
C ALA A 32 22.71 -74.14 20.05
N ALA A 33 22.21 -74.98 19.14
CA ALA A 33 21.39 -74.54 18.03
C ALA A 33 20.05 -73.97 18.51
N LEU A 34 19.34 -74.68 19.39
CA LEU A 34 18.05 -74.24 19.95
C LEU A 34 18.19 -72.97 20.80
N GLY A 35 19.19 -72.90 21.67
CA GLY A 35 19.47 -71.71 22.47
C GLY A 35 19.83 -70.50 21.61
N GLY A 36 20.52 -70.73 20.49
CA GLY A 36 20.85 -69.71 19.51
C GLY A 36 19.67 -69.16 18.75
N ILE A 37 18.83 -70.06 18.26
CA ILE A 37 17.56 -69.68 17.62
C ILE A 37 16.75 -68.84 18.62
N PHE A 38 16.62 -69.27 19.88
CA PHE A 38 15.88 -68.52 20.89
C PHE A 38 16.46 -67.14 21.19
N LEU A 39 17.78 -67.03 21.39
CA LEU A 39 18.46 -65.75 21.66
C LEU A 39 18.38 -64.80 20.46
N VAL A 40 18.69 -65.28 19.26
CA VAL A 40 18.69 -64.47 18.04
C VAL A 40 17.27 -64.06 17.67
N SER A 41 16.29 -64.97 17.72
CA SER A 41 14.88 -64.64 17.49
C SER A 41 14.36 -63.65 18.52
N GLY A 42 14.69 -63.82 19.82
CA GLY A 42 14.29 -62.87 20.86
C GLY A 42 14.89 -61.48 20.65
N LEU A 43 16.18 -61.40 20.28
CA LEU A 43 16.85 -60.14 19.99
C LEU A 43 16.27 -59.44 18.76
N ILE A 44 16.04 -60.18 17.67
CA ILE A 44 15.41 -59.63 16.45
C ILE A 44 14.00 -59.12 16.76
N LEU A 45 13.20 -59.86 17.53
CA LEU A 45 11.85 -59.43 17.90
C LEU A 45 11.87 -58.14 18.72
N LEU A 46 12.78 -58.06 19.69
CA LEU A 46 12.91 -56.90 20.59
C LEU A 46 13.39 -55.65 19.83
N MET A 47 14.32 -55.82 18.89
CA MET A 47 14.78 -54.73 18.02
C MET A 47 13.69 -54.28 17.04
N ASN A 48 12.97 -55.21 16.40
CA ASN A 48 11.89 -54.88 15.48
C ASN A 48 10.73 -54.16 16.18
N TYR A 49 10.40 -54.59 17.40
CA TYR A 49 9.35 -53.93 18.19
C TYR A 49 9.74 -52.51 18.62
N ASN A 50 11.00 -52.28 19.02
CA ASN A 50 11.46 -50.98 19.48
C ASN A 50 11.84 -50.01 18.34
N HIS A 51 12.21 -50.54 17.17
CA HIS A 51 12.64 -49.76 16.01
C HIS A 51 11.87 -50.16 14.76
N PRO A 52 10.60 -49.73 14.64
CA PRO A 52 9.83 -49.95 13.43
C PRO A 52 10.52 -49.25 12.25
N TYR A 53 10.95 -50.04 11.27
CA TYR A 53 11.57 -49.56 10.05
C TYR A 53 10.50 -49.40 8.96
N THR A 54 10.48 -48.26 8.29
CA THR A 54 9.61 -48.04 7.13
C THR A 54 10.38 -47.40 5.99
N PHE A 55 10.14 -47.89 4.77
CA PHE A 55 10.69 -47.29 3.55
C PHE A 55 9.92 -46.04 3.11
N THR A 56 8.73 -45.81 3.68
CA THR A 56 7.88 -44.68 3.33
C THR A 56 8.05 -43.55 4.35
N ALA A 57 8.75 -42.50 3.95
CA ALA A 57 8.79 -41.25 4.68
C ALA A 57 7.81 -40.25 4.04
N GLN A 58 6.82 -39.79 4.81
CA GLN A 58 5.94 -38.70 4.38
C GLN A 58 6.46 -37.38 4.95
N LYS A 59 6.71 -36.41 4.06
CA LYS A 59 7.06 -35.05 4.46
C LYS A 59 5.79 -34.20 4.45
N ALA A 60 5.31 -33.79 5.62
CA ALA A 60 4.26 -32.79 5.71
C ALA A 60 4.84 -31.43 5.26
N VAL A 61 4.28 -30.85 4.20
CA VAL A 61 4.65 -29.52 3.71
C VAL A 61 3.42 -28.62 3.84
N ILE A 62 3.59 -27.49 4.52
CA ILE A 62 2.56 -26.45 4.58
C ILE A 62 2.77 -25.56 3.36
N SER A 63 1.77 -25.51 2.49
CA SER A 63 1.76 -24.61 1.33
C SER A 63 0.90 -23.39 1.64
N ILE A 64 1.48 -22.20 1.55
CA ILE A 64 0.76 -20.93 1.73
C ILE A 64 0.68 -20.28 0.35
N PRO A 65 -0.51 -20.13 -0.23
CA PRO A 65 -0.66 -19.45 -1.51
C PRO A 65 -0.34 -17.96 -1.35
N ILE A 66 0.48 -17.43 -2.26
CA ILE A 66 0.81 -16.00 -2.32
C ILE A 66 0.03 -15.41 -3.49
N THR A 67 -0.88 -14.48 -3.20
CA THR A 67 -1.71 -13.81 -4.20
C THR A 67 -1.37 -12.32 -4.26
N PRO A 68 -1.34 -11.73 -5.47
CA PRO A 68 -1.18 -10.29 -5.59
C PRO A 68 -2.45 -9.57 -5.12
N GLN A 69 -2.29 -8.39 -4.53
CA GLN A 69 -3.41 -7.53 -4.13
C GLN A 69 -4.11 -6.88 -5.32
N VAL A 70 -3.49 -6.91 -6.51
CA VAL A 70 -3.97 -6.24 -7.71
C VAL A 70 -4.05 -7.21 -8.88
N THR A 71 -5.07 -7.05 -9.72
CA THR A 71 -5.30 -7.89 -10.90
C THR A 71 -4.55 -7.35 -12.12
N GLY A 72 -3.66 -8.15 -12.70
CA GLY A 72 -2.96 -7.77 -13.93
C GLY A 72 -2.28 -8.94 -14.63
N VAL A 73 -1.70 -8.67 -15.79
CA VAL A 73 -0.92 -9.65 -16.55
C VAL A 73 0.46 -9.80 -15.92
N VAL A 74 0.91 -11.04 -15.72
CA VAL A 74 2.26 -11.31 -15.21
C VAL A 74 3.26 -11.04 -16.34
N SER A 75 4.22 -10.14 -16.09
CA SER A 75 5.27 -9.80 -17.06
C SER A 75 6.48 -10.71 -16.93
N GLU A 76 6.87 -11.04 -15.70
CA GLU A 76 8.04 -11.86 -15.40
C GLU A 76 7.74 -12.79 -14.22
N VAL A 77 8.20 -14.04 -14.32
CA VAL A 77 8.22 -15.00 -13.20
C VAL A 77 9.68 -15.28 -12.89
N THR A 78 10.06 -15.20 -11.62
CA THR A 78 11.44 -15.42 -11.21
C THR A 78 11.75 -16.93 -11.23
N ASP A 79 12.83 -17.35 -11.89
CA ASP A 79 13.28 -18.75 -12.02
C ASP A 79 13.89 -19.37 -10.74
N LYS A 80 13.32 -19.11 -9.57
CA LYS A 80 13.79 -19.61 -8.26
C LYS A 80 13.01 -20.87 -7.83
N ASN A 81 13.01 -21.92 -8.65
CA ASN A 81 12.35 -23.17 -8.27
C ASN A 81 13.17 -23.95 -7.23
N ASN A 82 12.51 -24.48 -6.19
CA ASN A 82 13.09 -25.31 -5.13
C ASN A 82 14.29 -24.67 -4.38
N GLN A 83 14.34 -23.34 -4.34
CA GLN A 83 15.36 -22.57 -3.62
C GLN A 83 14.76 -21.92 -2.37
N LEU A 84 15.61 -21.72 -1.36
CA LEU A 84 15.22 -20.99 -0.15
C LEU A 84 14.99 -19.51 -0.48
N ILE A 85 13.75 -19.06 -0.36
CA ILE A 85 13.35 -17.67 -0.59
C ILE A 85 13.43 -16.87 0.72
N LYS A 86 13.97 -15.66 0.66
CA LYS A 86 13.99 -14.73 1.81
C LYS A 86 12.82 -13.76 1.74
N LYS A 87 12.44 -13.20 2.90
CA LYS A 87 11.43 -12.13 2.95
C LYS A 87 11.89 -10.94 2.11
N GLY A 88 11.02 -10.48 1.21
CA GLY A 88 11.29 -9.36 0.31
C GLY A 88 11.78 -9.77 -1.09
N ASP A 89 12.04 -11.05 -1.32
CA ASP A 89 12.37 -11.55 -2.66
C ASP A 89 11.16 -11.45 -3.60
N VAL A 90 11.43 -10.96 -4.81
CA VAL A 90 10.43 -10.86 -5.87
C VAL A 90 10.18 -12.25 -6.48
N LEU A 91 8.93 -12.69 -6.44
CA LEU A 91 8.49 -13.97 -7.00
C LEU A 91 7.99 -13.83 -8.44
N PHE A 92 7.24 -12.76 -8.72
CA PHE A 92 6.74 -12.43 -10.05
C PHE A 92 6.47 -10.92 -10.11
N LYS A 93 6.47 -10.37 -11.33
CA LYS A 93 6.12 -8.98 -11.59
C LYS A 93 4.85 -8.90 -12.43
N ILE A 94 4.05 -7.90 -12.15
CA ILE A 94 2.83 -7.58 -12.91
C ILE A 94 3.16 -6.41 -13.84
N ASP A 95 2.64 -6.43 -15.07
CA ASP A 95 2.78 -5.35 -16.03
C ASP A 95 2.26 -4.01 -15.43
N PRO A 96 3.12 -3.01 -15.26
CA PRO A 96 2.74 -1.75 -14.64
C PRO A 96 1.97 -0.80 -15.57
N THR A 97 1.91 -1.09 -16.88
CA THR A 97 1.45 -0.12 -17.90
C THR A 97 0.09 0.50 -17.58
N ARG A 98 -0.90 -0.32 -17.23
CA ARG A 98 -2.25 0.17 -16.88
C ARG A 98 -2.25 1.04 -15.61
N TYR A 99 -1.45 0.66 -14.63
CA TYR A 99 -1.36 1.39 -13.36
C TYR A 99 -0.63 2.70 -13.54
N GLN A 100 0.45 2.71 -14.31
CA GLN A 100 1.20 3.92 -14.63
C GLN A 100 0.32 4.92 -15.40
N ALA A 101 -0.40 4.46 -16.43
CA ALA A 101 -1.35 5.31 -17.15
C ALA A 101 -2.43 5.91 -16.24
N ARG A 102 -2.86 5.18 -15.21
CA ARG A 102 -3.82 5.70 -14.21
C ARG A 102 -3.18 6.76 -13.32
N VAL A 103 -1.95 6.55 -12.87
CA VAL A 103 -1.18 7.54 -12.09
C VAL A 103 -0.97 8.80 -12.92
N ASP A 104 -0.55 8.67 -14.17
CA ASP A 104 -0.28 9.79 -15.07
C ASP A 104 -1.55 10.62 -15.32
N ARG A 105 -2.70 9.96 -15.51
CA ARG A 105 -4.00 10.63 -15.61
C ARG A 105 -4.34 11.42 -14.35
N LEU A 106 -4.19 10.81 -13.17
CA LEU A 106 -4.48 11.50 -11.91
C LEU A 106 -3.52 12.68 -11.66
N GLN A 107 -2.27 12.56 -12.10
CA GLN A 107 -1.29 13.64 -12.06
C GLN A 107 -1.70 14.80 -12.98
N ALA A 108 -2.20 14.50 -14.19
CA ALA A 108 -2.73 15.52 -15.10
C ALA A 108 -3.98 16.22 -14.55
N ASP A 109 -4.89 15.46 -13.91
CA ASP A 109 -6.07 16.00 -13.24
C ASP A 109 -5.67 16.93 -12.08
N LEU A 110 -4.65 16.56 -11.31
CA LEU A 110 -4.09 17.40 -10.24
C LEU A 110 -3.52 18.70 -10.81
N VAL A 111 -2.71 18.64 -11.86
CA VAL A 111 -2.15 19.83 -12.52
C VAL A 111 -3.28 20.75 -12.99
N THR A 112 -4.30 20.20 -13.65
CA THR A 112 -5.48 20.97 -14.08
C THR A 112 -6.18 21.64 -12.90
N ALA A 113 -6.40 20.93 -11.81
CA ALA A 113 -7.01 21.50 -10.60
C ALA A 113 -6.16 22.63 -10.00
N THR A 114 -4.83 22.48 -9.95
CA THR A 114 -3.94 23.53 -9.45
C THR A 114 -3.96 24.77 -10.33
N HIS A 115 -3.99 24.62 -11.67
CA HIS A 115 -4.15 25.75 -12.59
C HIS A 115 -5.50 26.45 -12.39
N ASN A 116 -6.59 25.69 -12.21
CA ASN A 116 -7.90 26.28 -11.92
C ASN A 116 -7.88 27.13 -10.64
N VAL A 117 -7.22 26.64 -9.57
CA VAL A 117 -7.04 27.42 -8.34
C VAL A 117 -6.23 28.68 -8.59
N GLN A 118 -5.17 28.64 -9.39
CA GLN A 118 -4.39 29.83 -9.73
C GLN A 118 -5.22 30.85 -10.52
N THR A 119 -6.01 30.39 -11.50
CA THR A 119 -6.92 31.25 -12.24
C THR A 119 -7.96 31.91 -11.32
N LEU A 120 -8.56 31.14 -10.40
CA LEU A 120 -9.52 31.66 -9.42
C LEU A 120 -8.87 32.68 -8.47
N LYS A 121 -7.62 32.47 -8.06
CA LYS A 121 -6.85 33.45 -7.28
C LYS A 121 -6.60 34.73 -8.07
N GLY A 122 -6.28 34.62 -9.37
CA GLY A 122 -6.15 35.77 -10.27
C GLY A 122 -7.45 36.56 -10.37
N GLN A 123 -8.58 35.88 -10.61
CA GLN A 123 -9.91 36.50 -10.64
C GLN A 123 -10.29 37.15 -9.30
N LEU A 124 -9.92 36.53 -8.18
CA LEU A 124 -10.14 37.09 -6.86
C LEU A 124 -9.32 38.37 -6.67
N SER A 125 -8.04 38.37 -7.05
CA SER A 125 -7.18 39.55 -6.98
C SER A 125 -7.69 40.68 -7.86
N GLU A 126 -8.15 40.38 -9.07
CA GLU A 126 -8.77 41.35 -9.96
C GLU A 126 -10.07 41.93 -9.37
N ALA A 127 -10.94 41.07 -8.82
CA ALA A 127 -12.17 41.50 -8.16
C ALA A 127 -11.86 42.40 -6.95
N GLN A 128 -10.84 42.06 -6.15
CA GLN A 128 -10.36 42.88 -5.04
C GLN A 128 -9.84 44.24 -5.53
N ALA A 129 -8.98 44.26 -6.55
CA ALA A 129 -8.48 45.50 -7.15
C ALA A 129 -9.63 46.38 -7.67
N ASN A 130 -10.63 45.78 -8.32
CA ASN A 130 -11.81 46.51 -8.78
C ASN A 130 -12.64 47.08 -7.62
N THR A 131 -12.81 46.35 -6.52
CA THR A 131 -13.49 46.90 -5.32
C THR A 131 -12.72 48.08 -4.72
N THR A 132 -11.39 48.01 -4.65
CA THR A 132 -10.52 49.09 -4.18
C THR A 132 -10.59 50.31 -5.10
N ARG A 133 -10.58 50.11 -6.43
CA ARG A 133 -10.76 51.18 -7.41
C ARG A 133 -12.12 51.88 -7.23
N VAL A 134 -13.19 51.10 -7.09
CA VAL A 134 -14.55 51.61 -6.92
C VAL A 134 -14.72 52.36 -5.58
N SER A 135 -14.06 51.89 -4.50
CA SER A 135 -14.09 52.55 -3.19
C SER A 135 -13.27 53.84 -3.16
N ALA A 136 -12.13 53.88 -3.85
CA ALA A 136 -11.33 55.09 -4.03
C ALA A 136 -12.08 56.14 -4.85
N GLU A 137 -12.70 55.75 -5.97
CA GLU A 137 -13.56 56.61 -6.80
C GLU A 137 -14.73 57.19 -5.97
N ARG A 138 -15.39 56.36 -5.16
CA ARG A 138 -16.44 56.81 -4.25
C ARG A 138 -15.93 57.84 -3.23
N THR A 139 -14.76 57.62 -2.66
CA THR A 139 -14.14 58.53 -1.69
C THR A 139 -13.78 59.86 -2.33
N GLY A 140 -13.23 59.84 -3.55
CA GLY A 140 -12.93 61.05 -4.33
C GLY A 140 -14.18 61.88 -4.58
N LEU A 141 -15.23 61.27 -5.12
CA LEU A 141 -16.51 61.94 -5.35
C LEU A 141 -17.09 62.55 -4.07
N TYR A 142 -17.02 61.81 -2.95
CA TYR A 142 -17.48 62.32 -1.66
C TYR A 142 -16.70 63.56 -1.19
N LYS A 143 -15.36 63.54 -1.31
CA LYS A 143 -14.51 64.69 -0.98
C LYS A 143 -14.83 65.90 -1.86
N ASP A 144 -15.05 65.69 -3.16
CA ASP A 144 -15.41 66.76 -4.09
C ASP A 144 -16.74 67.41 -3.68
N TYR A 145 -17.77 66.60 -3.40
CA TYR A 145 -19.05 67.11 -2.90
C TYR A 145 -18.92 67.88 -1.58
N GLN A 146 -18.11 67.37 -0.64
CA GLN A 146 -17.83 68.08 0.62
C GLN A 146 -17.14 69.43 0.39
N ARG A 147 -16.22 69.52 -0.58
CA ARG A 147 -15.56 70.76 -0.96
C ARG A 147 -16.57 71.79 -1.47
N TYR A 148 -17.51 71.38 -2.33
CA TYR A 148 -18.57 72.26 -2.83
C TYR A 148 -19.45 72.79 -1.70
N LEU A 149 -19.89 71.93 -0.77
CA LEU A 149 -20.70 72.34 0.38
C LEU A 149 -19.98 73.33 1.30
N LYS A 150 -18.69 73.12 1.56
CA LYS A 150 -17.90 74.03 2.41
C LYS A 150 -17.67 75.39 1.74
N GLY A 151 -17.39 75.41 0.44
CA GLY A 151 -17.18 76.67 -0.29
C GLY A 151 -18.47 77.47 -0.49
N SER A 152 -19.61 76.81 -0.65
CA SER A 152 -20.90 77.51 -0.74
C SER A 152 -21.30 78.21 0.56
N GLN A 153 -20.80 77.74 1.70
CA GLN A 153 -21.03 78.33 3.02
C GLN A 153 -20.06 79.49 3.35
N ALA A 154 -19.06 79.74 2.50
CA ALA A 154 -18.10 80.82 2.71
C ALA A 154 -18.73 82.19 2.45
N ARG A 155 -18.17 83.24 3.07
CA ARG A 155 -18.66 84.63 2.98
C ARG A 155 -18.79 85.16 1.53
N VAL A 156 -18.01 84.61 0.61
CA VAL A 156 -18.16 84.80 -0.84
C VAL A 156 -18.22 83.41 -1.45
N ASN A 157 -19.36 83.04 -2.02
CA ASN A 157 -19.55 81.73 -2.66
C ASN A 157 -18.81 81.71 -4.02
N PRO A 158 -17.77 80.89 -4.21
CA PRO A 158 -17.01 80.83 -5.46
C PRO A 158 -17.60 79.84 -6.48
N PHE A 159 -18.71 79.17 -6.16
CA PHE A 159 -19.28 78.09 -6.96
C PHE A 159 -20.70 78.40 -7.47
N SER A 160 -21.02 78.00 -8.70
CA SER A 160 -22.36 78.10 -9.28
C SER A 160 -23.32 77.08 -8.65
N GLU A 161 -24.61 77.41 -8.56
CA GLU A 161 -25.65 76.45 -8.13
C GLU A 161 -25.66 75.18 -9.01
N SER A 162 -25.39 75.33 -10.30
CA SER A 162 -25.32 74.21 -11.25
C SER A 162 -24.18 73.22 -10.93
N ASP A 163 -23.04 73.71 -10.44
CA ASP A 163 -21.87 72.88 -10.10
C ASP A 163 -22.15 72.01 -8.87
N ILE A 164 -22.79 72.61 -7.85
CA ILE A 164 -23.18 71.92 -6.62
C ILE A 164 -24.21 70.83 -6.94
N ASP A 165 -25.18 71.15 -7.80
CA ASP A 165 -26.24 70.23 -8.18
C ASP A 165 -25.73 69.08 -9.06
N ASN A 166 -24.74 69.34 -9.93
CA ASN A 166 -24.02 68.31 -10.70
C ASN A 166 -23.20 67.39 -9.80
N ALA A 167 -22.48 67.93 -8.82
CA ALA A 167 -21.74 67.13 -7.83
C ALA A 167 -22.69 66.24 -7.01
N ARG A 168 -23.83 66.80 -6.57
CA ARG A 168 -24.90 66.08 -5.88
C ARG A 168 -25.44 64.93 -6.73
N LYS A 169 -25.82 65.19 -7.99
CA LYS A 169 -26.34 64.20 -8.93
C LYS A 169 -25.33 63.07 -9.18
N THR A 170 -24.05 63.39 -9.27
CA THR A 170 -22.98 62.41 -9.54
C THR A 170 -22.81 61.41 -8.40
N ILE A 171 -22.76 61.86 -7.14
CA ILE A 171 -22.74 60.97 -5.97
C ILE A 171 -24.03 60.15 -5.91
N TRP A 172 -25.18 60.79 -6.09
CA TRP A 172 -26.47 60.12 -5.98
C TRP A 172 -26.60 58.97 -6.98
N ARG A 173 -26.16 59.21 -8.23
CA ARG A 173 -26.08 58.18 -9.26
C ARG A 173 -25.21 57.03 -8.78
N ARG A 174 -23.99 57.28 -8.31
CA ARG A 174 -23.05 56.22 -7.87
C ARG A 174 -23.56 55.43 -6.65
N MET A 175 -24.21 56.08 -5.68
CA MET A 175 -24.81 55.41 -4.52
C MET A 175 -26.01 54.54 -4.92
N ARG A 176 -26.87 55.03 -5.82
CA ARG A 176 -28.01 54.28 -6.36
C ARG A 176 -27.55 53.00 -7.06
N TRP A 177 -26.50 53.08 -7.88
CA TRP A 177 -25.90 51.89 -8.51
C TRP A 177 -25.28 50.92 -7.50
N SER A 178 -24.74 51.38 -6.36
CA SER A 178 -24.20 50.49 -5.33
C SER A 178 -25.28 49.73 -4.53
N LYS A 179 -26.49 50.28 -4.42
CA LYS A 179 -27.64 49.66 -3.73
C LYS A 179 -28.55 48.86 -4.66
N ALA A 180 -28.28 48.85 -5.97
CA ALA A 180 -29.04 48.04 -6.90
C ALA A 180 -28.82 46.55 -6.58
N PRO A 181 -29.88 45.76 -6.38
CA PRO A 181 -29.75 44.34 -6.13
C PRO A 181 -29.04 43.66 -7.31
N TRP A 182 -28.09 42.77 -7.01
CA TRP A 182 -27.39 41.97 -8.01
C TRP A 182 -28.40 41.28 -8.93
N PRO A 183 -28.23 41.33 -10.27
CA PRO A 183 -29.04 40.53 -11.17
C PRO A 183 -28.85 39.05 -10.80
N ASN A 184 -29.96 38.37 -10.48
CA ASN A 184 -30.01 36.98 -10.03
C ASN A 184 -29.00 36.07 -10.75
N ARG A 185 -27.91 35.68 -10.07
CA ARG A 185 -26.95 34.66 -10.55
C ARG A 185 -27.50 33.22 -10.45
N ARG A 186 -28.82 33.02 -10.47
CA ARG A 186 -29.47 31.70 -10.43
C ARG A 186 -29.81 31.13 -11.83
N ARG A 187 -29.20 31.64 -12.91
CA ARG A 187 -29.45 31.14 -14.28
C ARG A 187 -28.29 30.36 -14.92
N TYR A 188 -27.18 30.15 -14.21
CA TYR A 188 -26.02 29.40 -14.75
C TYR A 188 -25.66 28.20 -13.87
N ARG A 189 -26.61 27.29 -13.66
CA ARG A 189 -26.36 25.99 -13.01
C ARG A 189 -27.27 24.91 -13.59
N ALA A 190 -27.19 24.70 -14.91
CA ALA A 190 -27.70 23.52 -15.58
C ALA A 190 -27.10 23.48 -16.99
N SER A 191 -25.99 22.75 -17.15
CA SER A 191 -25.48 22.11 -18.37
C SER A 191 -24.24 21.32 -17.97
#